data_AF-A0A5N5TQ00-F1
#
_entry.id   AF-A0A5N5TQ00-F1
#
_cell.length_a   1.000
_cell.length_b   1.000
_cell.length_c   1.000
_cell.angle_alpha   90.00
_cell.angle_beta   90.00
_cell.angle_gamma   90.00
#
_symmetry.space_group_name_H-M   'P 1'
#
loop_
_entity.id
_entity.type
_entity.pdbx_description
1 polymer ?
#
loop_
_entity_poly.entity_id
_entity_poly.type
_entity_poly.pdbx_seq_one_letter_code
_entity_poly.pdbx_strand_id
1 'polypeptide(L)'
;MSVFQMMRNSHFPWLWEAKIKEGTKSHLRSLLESVFKLFDLLVRCPIFPPDWFVMKMVTNQTILNVMTEIAKPLVSYFLKDGPFDNQLWSMYFNLAAGFLTQSSLQLEQFSLQKRQKSLELYGDMRSRMGFQILSLWHHLDHQRLHFIPGMVGPFLEITLVPEAELRKATLPIFFDMMQIEQQEKGNFKQVETELIDKLDILVSENKGDDEYRQVFNT
;
A
#
# COMPACT_ATOMS: atom_id res chain seq x y z
N MET A 1 -7.47 -23.05 4.98
CA MET A 1 -6.02 -22.75 4.87
C MET A 1 -5.77 -22.41 3.42
N SER A 2 -5.50 -21.15 3.10
CA SER A 2 -5.24 -20.75 1.70
C SER A 2 -3.87 -21.29 1.26
N VAL A 3 -3.68 -21.54 -0.05
CA VAL A 3 -2.40 -22.04 -0.58
C VAL A 3 -1.24 -21.11 -0.21
N PHE A 4 -1.48 -19.80 -0.21
CA PHE A 4 -0.49 -18.79 0.20
C PHE A 4 -0.04 -18.90 1.66
N GLN A 5 -0.91 -19.33 2.59
CA GLN A 5 -0.53 -19.57 3.99
C GLN A 5 0.43 -20.75 4.14
N MET A 6 0.39 -21.68 3.19
CA MET A 6 1.26 -22.85 3.18
C MET A 6 2.58 -22.59 2.43
N MET A 7 2.71 -21.42 1.78
CA MET A 7 3.94 -21.04 1.10
C MET A 7 4.99 -20.52 2.09
N ARG A 8 6.17 -21.13 2.08
CA ARG A 8 7.36 -20.63 2.77
C ARG A 8 8.07 -19.62 1.87
N ASN A 9 8.92 -18.77 2.47
CA ASN A 9 9.72 -17.78 1.74
C ASN A 9 10.56 -18.40 0.60
N SER A 10 10.95 -19.68 0.71
CA SER A 10 11.65 -20.41 -0.34
C SER A 10 10.79 -20.79 -1.55
N HIS A 11 9.47 -20.88 -1.39
CA HIS A 11 8.56 -21.27 -2.47
C HIS A 11 8.29 -20.12 -3.45
N PHE A 12 8.37 -18.86 -3.01
CA PHE A 12 8.10 -17.69 -3.85
C PHE A 12 9.14 -17.50 -4.97
N PRO A 13 10.46 -17.52 -4.71
CA PRO A 13 11.46 -17.44 -5.78
C PRO A 13 11.27 -18.52 -6.85
N TRP A 14 11.01 -19.76 -6.42
CA TRP A 14 10.73 -20.86 -7.35
C TRP A 14 9.50 -20.59 -8.21
N LEU A 15 8.41 -20.08 -7.62
CA LEU A 15 7.19 -19.75 -8.36
C LEU A 15 7.45 -18.66 -9.41
N TRP A 16 8.23 -17.64 -9.06
CA TRP A 16 8.58 -16.54 -9.98
C TRP A 16 9.46 -17.05 -11.13
N GLU A 17 10.50 -17.80 -10.80
CA GLU A 17 11.40 -18.39 -11.79
C GLU A 17 10.68 -19.39 -12.70
N ALA A 18 9.80 -20.22 -12.15
CA ALA A 18 9.01 -21.18 -12.94
C ALA A 18 8.12 -20.45 -13.94
N LYS A 19 7.42 -19.39 -13.52
CA LYS A 19 6.55 -18.60 -14.41
C LYS A 19 7.31 -17.84 -15.49
N ILE A 20 8.53 -17.40 -15.19
CA ILE A 20 9.41 -16.77 -16.18
C ILE A 20 9.95 -17.81 -17.18
N LYS A 21 10.38 -18.99 -16.70
CA LYS A 21 10.88 -20.11 -17.52
C LYS A 21 9.80 -20.71 -18.42
N GLU A 22 8.52 -20.68 -18.00
CA GLU A 22 7.35 -21.07 -18.81
C GLU A 22 7.06 -20.12 -19.99
N GLY A 23 7.85 -19.05 -20.15
CA GLY A 23 8.08 -18.48 -21.48
C GLY A 23 7.51 -17.10 -21.76
N THR A 24 7.00 -16.33 -20.79
CA THR A 24 6.84 -14.87 -20.98
C THR A 24 6.63 -14.12 -19.66
N LYS A 25 7.24 -12.93 -19.55
CA LYS A 25 6.97 -11.90 -18.52
C LYS A 25 5.46 -11.60 -18.39
N SER A 26 4.68 -11.79 -19.44
CA SER A 26 3.23 -11.63 -19.44
C SER A 26 2.49 -12.64 -18.54
N HIS A 27 2.95 -13.89 -18.42
CA HIS A 27 2.32 -14.86 -17.51
C HIS A 27 2.50 -14.45 -16.05
N LEU A 28 3.71 -14.00 -15.69
CA LEU A 28 3.98 -13.47 -14.35
C LEU A 28 3.12 -12.22 -14.10
N ARG A 29 3.05 -11.30 -15.06
CA ARG A 29 2.19 -10.12 -14.99
C ARG A 29 0.74 -10.48 -14.69
N SER A 30 0.14 -11.38 -15.48
CA SER A 30 -1.25 -11.81 -15.32
C SER A 30 -1.51 -12.50 -13.98
N LEU A 31 -0.54 -13.26 -13.47
CA LEU A 31 -0.62 -13.85 -12.14
C LEU A 31 -0.65 -12.77 -11.06
N LEU A 32 0.28 -11.81 -11.12
CA LEU A 32 0.35 -10.70 -10.16
C LEU A 32 -0.94 -9.86 -10.17
N GLU A 33 -1.45 -9.51 -11.35
CA GLU A 33 -2.73 -8.81 -11.48
C GLU A 33 -3.90 -9.58 -10.86
N SER A 34 -3.95 -10.90 -11.06
CA SER A 34 -5.00 -11.75 -10.49
C SER A 34 -4.91 -11.79 -8.97
N VAL A 35 -3.68 -11.89 -8.42
CA VAL A 35 -3.45 -11.85 -6.97
C VAL A 35 -3.85 -10.49 -6.40
N PHE A 36 -3.48 -9.38 -7.04
CA PHE A 36 -3.85 -8.04 -6.60
C PHE A 36 -5.36 -7.83 -6.60
N LYS A 37 -6.07 -8.26 -7.66
CA LYS A 37 -7.54 -8.18 -7.71
C LYS A 37 -8.19 -9.00 -6.60
N LEU A 38 -7.70 -10.21 -6.34
CA LEU A 38 -8.21 -11.05 -5.26
C LEU A 38 -8.00 -10.39 -3.89
N PHE A 39 -6.81 -9.85 -3.65
CA PHE A 39 -6.49 -9.20 -2.38
C PHE A 39 -7.26 -7.89 -2.20
N ASP A 40 -7.47 -7.13 -3.27
CA ASP A 40 -8.28 -5.91 -3.24
C ASP A 40 -9.72 -6.21 -2.82
N LEU A 41 -10.31 -7.30 -3.35
CA LEU A 41 -11.62 -7.80 -2.89
C LEU A 41 -11.61 -8.18 -1.41
N LEU A 42 -10.56 -8.87 -0.93
CA LEU A 42 -10.46 -9.29 0.48
C LEU A 42 -10.30 -8.11 1.45
N VAL A 43 -9.63 -7.04 1.00
CA VAL A 43 -9.37 -5.84 1.81
C VAL A 43 -10.58 -4.91 1.82
N ARG A 44 -11.19 -4.67 0.65
CA ARG A 44 -12.25 -3.66 0.49
C ARG A 44 -13.65 -4.21 0.78
N CYS A 45 -13.88 -5.50 0.54
CA CYS A 45 -15.20 -6.08 0.76
C CYS A 45 -15.30 -6.74 2.14
N PRO A 46 -16.44 -6.62 2.86
CA PRO A 46 -16.67 -7.32 4.12
C PRO A 46 -17.01 -8.80 3.87
N ILE A 47 -16.07 -9.56 3.29
CA ILE A 47 -16.26 -10.98 2.95
C ILE A 47 -16.45 -11.82 4.22
N PHE A 48 -15.82 -11.41 5.33
CA PHE A 48 -15.96 -12.06 6.63
C PHE A 48 -16.92 -11.28 7.55
N PRO A 49 -17.77 -11.97 8.32
CA PRO A 49 -18.58 -11.36 9.37
C PRO A 49 -17.75 -10.46 10.31
N PRO A 50 -18.36 -9.41 10.90
CA PRO A 50 -17.69 -8.47 11.81
C PRO A 50 -16.89 -9.14 12.94
N ASP A 51 -17.45 -10.19 13.53
CA ASP A 51 -16.97 -10.97 14.68
C ASP A 51 -15.87 -11.99 14.33
N TRP A 52 -15.62 -12.25 13.04
CA TRP A 52 -14.59 -13.18 12.57
C TRP A 52 -13.19 -12.56 12.59
N PHE A 53 -12.82 -12.04 13.76
CA PHE A 53 -11.59 -11.28 13.95
C PHE A 53 -10.34 -12.09 13.61
N VAL A 54 -10.23 -13.32 14.13
CA VAL A 54 -9.07 -14.19 13.86
C VAL A 54 -8.90 -14.44 12.37
N MET A 55 -9.99 -14.70 11.65
CA MET A 55 -9.95 -14.92 10.19
C MET A 55 -9.50 -13.68 9.43
N LYS A 56 -9.96 -12.49 9.84
CA LYS A 56 -9.51 -11.21 9.27
C LYS A 56 -8.02 -10.99 9.50
N MET A 57 -7.52 -11.18 10.72
CA MET A 57 -6.11 -10.99 11.05
C MET A 57 -5.19 -11.97 10.32
N VAL A 58 -5.59 -13.25 10.27
CA VAL A 58 -4.82 -14.28 9.55
C VAL A 58 -4.81 -14.02 8.04
N THR A 59 -5.92 -13.56 7.47
CA THR A 59 -5.99 -13.12 6.08
C THR A 59 -5.07 -11.92 5.84
N ASN A 60 -5.12 -10.89 6.68
CA ASN A 60 -4.28 -9.70 6.57
C ASN A 60 -2.78 -10.02 6.68
N GLN A 61 -2.39 -10.90 7.62
CA GLN A 61 -1.01 -11.36 7.74
C GLN A 61 -0.55 -12.09 6.46
N THR A 62 -1.44 -12.88 5.85
CA THR A 62 -1.15 -13.57 4.60
C THR A 62 -0.95 -12.57 3.46
N ILE A 63 -1.85 -11.59 3.32
CA ILE A 63 -1.75 -10.54 2.31
C ILE A 63 -0.44 -9.77 2.47
N LEU A 64 -0.11 -9.33 3.68
CA LEU A 64 1.12 -8.62 3.98
C LEU A 64 2.36 -9.42 3.57
N ASN A 65 2.43 -10.70 3.95
CA ASN A 65 3.57 -11.54 3.61
C ASN A 65 3.70 -11.77 2.09
N VAL A 66 2.59 -12.01 1.39
CA VAL A 66 2.60 -12.20 -0.06
C VAL A 66 2.95 -10.90 -0.79
N MET A 67 2.38 -9.76 -0.38
CA MET A 67 2.75 -8.44 -0.91
C MET A 67 4.23 -8.12 -0.69
N THR A 68 4.78 -8.58 0.45
CA THR A 68 6.22 -8.47 0.74
C THR A 68 7.06 -9.23 -0.27
N GLU A 69 6.65 -10.45 -0.60
CA GLU A 69 7.35 -11.30 -1.56
C GLU A 69 7.15 -10.87 -3.01
N ILE A 70 5.99 -10.31 -3.37
CA ILE A 70 5.68 -9.79 -4.71
C ILE A 70 6.47 -8.51 -5.03
N ALA A 71 6.82 -7.70 -4.02
CA ALA A 71 7.66 -6.52 -4.23
C ALA A 71 8.98 -6.85 -4.95
N LYS A 72 9.56 -8.04 -4.69
CA LYS A 72 10.83 -8.49 -5.27
C LYS A 72 10.75 -8.65 -6.80
N PRO A 73 9.87 -9.51 -7.37
CA PRO A 73 9.71 -9.61 -8.81
C PRO A 73 9.19 -8.32 -9.45
N LEU A 74 8.39 -7.52 -8.73
CA LEU A 74 7.94 -6.21 -9.22
C LEU A 74 9.13 -5.28 -9.51
N VAL A 75 10.07 -5.17 -8.57
CA VAL A 75 11.31 -4.39 -8.75
C VAL A 75 12.23 -5.03 -9.81
N SER A 76 12.49 -6.34 -9.74
CA SER A 76 13.47 -6.97 -10.62
C SER A 76 13.00 -7.00 -12.08
N TYR A 77 11.73 -7.33 -12.34
CA TYR A 77 11.26 -7.59 -13.70
C TYR A 77 10.34 -6.50 -14.26
N PHE A 78 9.69 -5.69 -13.43
CA PHE A 78 8.70 -4.69 -13.86
C PHE A 78 9.13 -3.24 -13.62
N LEU A 79 10.34 -3.03 -13.10
CA LEU A 79 10.98 -1.72 -13.01
C LEU A 79 12.31 -1.67 -13.77
N LYS A 80 13.19 -2.66 -13.58
CA LYS A 80 14.52 -2.67 -14.20
C LYS A 80 14.53 -3.20 -15.65
N ASP A 81 13.66 -4.16 -15.96
CA ASP A 81 13.71 -4.91 -17.22
C ASP A 81 12.52 -4.57 -18.14
N GLY A 82 12.71 -3.66 -19.10
CA GLY A 82 11.75 -3.36 -20.17
C GLY A 82 10.82 -2.16 -19.88
N PRO A 83 9.71 -2.00 -20.61
CA PRO A 83 8.82 -0.85 -20.45
C PRO A 83 8.16 -0.85 -19.07
N PHE A 84 8.00 0.34 -18.51
CA PHE A 84 7.38 0.54 -17.20
C PHE A 84 5.90 0.17 -17.23
N ASP A 85 5.49 -0.75 -16.36
CA ASP A 85 4.11 -1.20 -16.27
C ASP A 85 3.33 -0.38 -15.23
N ASN A 86 2.95 0.84 -15.63
CA ASN A 86 2.27 1.78 -14.74
C ASN A 86 1.00 1.17 -14.11
N GLN A 87 0.26 0.36 -14.86
CA GLN A 87 -0.96 -0.26 -14.37
C GLN A 87 -0.66 -1.25 -13.23
N LEU A 88 0.31 -2.14 -13.43
CA LEU A 88 0.66 -3.14 -12.42
C LEU A 88 1.17 -2.50 -11.12
N TRP A 89 2.03 -1.48 -11.23
CA TRP A 89 2.50 -0.73 -10.08
C TRP A 89 1.39 0.06 -9.39
N SER A 90 0.49 0.67 -10.15
CA SER A 90 -0.68 1.37 -9.60
C SER A 90 -1.59 0.41 -8.84
N MET A 91 -1.78 -0.83 -9.33
CA MET A 91 -2.52 -1.86 -8.60
C MET A 91 -1.86 -2.20 -7.26
N TYR A 92 -0.53 -2.32 -7.23
CA TYR A 92 0.21 -2.58 -6.00
C TYR A 92 0.03 -1.46 -4.96
N PHE A 93 0.28 -0.20 -5.34
CA PHE A 93 0.17 0.93 -4.39
C PHE A 93 -1.26 1.15 -3.91
N ASN A 94 -2.26 1.05 -4.79
CA ASN A 94 -3.67 1.17 -4.38
C ASN A 94 -4.09 0.06 -3.41
N LEU A 95 -3.65 -1.18 -3.65
CA LEU A 95 -3.90 -2.30 -2.75
C LEU A 95 -3.21 -2.09 -1.40
N ALA A 96 -1.94 -1.64 -1.41
CA ALA A 96 -1.19 -1.38 -0.18
C ALA A 96 -1.80 -0.24 0.64
N ALA A 97 -2.22 0.86 -0.02
CA ALA A 97 -2.93 1.96 0.64
C ALA A 97 -4.27 1.48 1.23
N GLY A 98 -5.09 0.77 0.46
CA GLY A 98 -6.34 0.19 0.95
C GLY A 98 -6.13 -0.78 2.12
N PHE A 99 -5.03 -1.55 2.09
CA PHE A 99 -4.67 -2.44 3.19
C PHE A 99 -4.36 -1.67 4.46
N LEU A 100 -3.68 -0.52 4.38
CA LEU A 100 -3.34 0.31 5.54
C LEU A 100 -4.56 1.02 6.15
N THR A 101 -5.52 1.40 5.32
CA THR A 101 -6.66 2.25 5.71
C THR A 101 -7.91 1.45 6.09
N GLN A 102 -7.92 0.13 5.89
CA GLN A 102 -9.05 -0.73 6.26
C GLN A 102 -9.35 -0.70 7.77
N SER A 103 -10.64 -0.79 8.12
CA SER A 103 -11.11 -0.75 9.51
C SER A 103 -10.58 -1.91 10.37
N SER A 104 -10.30 -3.06 9.77
CA SER A 104 -9.82 -4.25 10.49
C SER A 104 -8.40 -4.08 11.06
N LEU A 105 -7.66 -3.07 10.60
CA LEU A 105 -6.31 -2.73 11.08
C LEU A 105 -6.25 -1.41 11.85
N GLN A 106 -7.37 -0.70 12.04
CA GLN A 106 -7.40 0.50 12.90
C GLN A 106 -7.50 0.10 14.37
N LEU A 107 -6.35 -0.26 14.94
CA LEU A 107 -6.21 -0.84 16.28
C LEU A 107 -6.73 0.08 17.39
N GLU A 108 -6.82 1.37 17.13
CA GLU A 108 -7.28 2.44 18.02
C GLU A 108 -8.79 2.34 18.25
N GLN A 109 -9.52 1.69 17.34
CA GLN A 109 -10.94 1.40 17.48
C GLN A 109 -11.22 0.13 18.31
N PHE A 110 -10.18 -0.61 18.71
CA PHE A 110 -10.33 -1.84 19.48
C PHE A 110 -10.34 -1.56 20.98
N SER A 111 -10.92 -2.49 21.75
CA SER A 111 -10.70 -2.51 23.20
C SER A 111 -9.21 -2.71 23.51
N LEU A 112 -8.74 -2.17 24.64
CA LEU A 112 -7.33 -2.27 25.05
C LEU A 112 -6.81 -3.71 25.03
N GLN A 113 -7.58 -4.66 25.56
CA GLN A 113 -7.23 -6.08 25.59
C GLN A 113 -7.08 -6.67 24.19
N LYS A 114 -8.03 -6.35 23.28
CA LYS A 114 -8.00 -6.83 21.90
C LYS A 114 -6.82 -6.23 21.14
N ARG A 115 -6.56 -4.93 21.30
CA ARG A 115 -5.40 -4.24 20.71
C ARG A 115 -4.09 -4.87 21.17
N GLN A 116 -3.90 -5.04 22.48
CA GLN A 116 -2.71 -5.65 23.04
C GLN A 116 -2.50 -7.06 22.48
N LYS A 117 -3.55 -7.90 22.48
CA LYS A 117 -3.44 -9.27 21.97
C LYS A 117 -3.12 -9.32 20.48
N SER A 118 -3.64 -8.37 19.71
CA SER A 118 -3.37 -8.25 18.27
C SER A 118 -1.91 -7.91 18.02
N LEU A 119 -1.37 -6.92 18.75
CA LEU A 119 0.02 -6.52 18.66
C LEU A 119 0.98 -7.64 19.10
N GLU A 120 0.65 -8.37 20.18
CA GLU A 120 1.43 -9.52 20.64
C GLU A 120 1.53 -10.64 19.59
N LEU A 121 0.43 -10.92 18.88
CA LEU A 121 0.36 -12.06 17.94
C LEU A 121 0.85 -11.72 16.53
N TYR A 122 0.59 -10.50 16.06
CA TYR A 122 0.78 -10.12 14.66
C TYR A 122 1.73 -8.92 14.46
N GLY A 123 2.04 -8.18 15.53
CA GLY A 123 2.65 -6.86 15.45
C GLY A 123 1.71 -5.82 14.82
N ASP A 124 2.21 -4.59 14.62
CA ASP A 124 1.51 -3.61 13.80
C ASP A 124 1.80 -3.86 12.32
N MET A 125 0.84 -4.49 11.64
CA MET A 125 0.93 -4.78 10.21
C MET A 125 0.98 -3.50 9.36
N ARG A 126 0.45 -2.37 9.87
CA ARG A 126 0.42 -1.11 9.14
C ARG A 126 1.82 -0.54 8.97
N SER A 127 2.62 -0.52 10.03
CA SER A 127 4.00 -0.05 9.94
C SER A 127 4.82 -0.87 8.94
N ARG A 128 4.68 -2.21 8.95
CA ARG A 128 5.38 -3.10 8.00
C ARG A 128 5.02 -2.81 6.54
N MET A 129 3.73 -2.71 6.22
CA MET A 129 3.28 -2.38 4.86
C MET A 129 3.71 -0.95 4.47
N GLY A 130 3.59 0.01 5.40
CA GLY A 130 3.98 1.39 5.19
C GLY A 130 5.46 1.54 4.82
N PHE A 131 6.37 0.92 5.58
CA PHE A 131 7.79 0.90 5.24
C PHE A 131 8.08 0.23 3.89
N GLN A 132 7.27 -0.76 3.50
CA GLN A 132 7.37 -1.36 2.18
C GLN A 132 6.93 -0.40 1.06
N ILE A 133 5.81 0.32 1.22
CA ILE A 133 5.37 1.37 0.28
C ILE A 133 6.49 2.41 0.12
N LEU A 134 7.02 2.90 1.23
CA LEU A 134 8.09 3.89 1.25
C LEU A 134 9.33 3.38 0.53
N SER A 135 9.80 2.17 0.86
CA SER A 135 10.94 1.56 0.19
C SER A 135 10.72 1.50 -1.32
N LEU A 136 9.57 0.97 -1.77
CA LEU A 136 9.26 0.86 -3.19
C LEU A 136 9.13 2.22 -3.89
N TRP A 137 8.50 3.20 -3.25
CA TRP A 137 8.43 4.57 -3.77
C TRP A 137 9.82 5.12 -4.07
N HIS A 138 10.77 4.94 -3.14
CA HIS A 138 12.14 5.39 -3.35
C HIS A 138 12.86 4.64 -4.49
N HIS A 139 12.50 3.40 -4.80
CA HIS A 139 13.09 2.66 -5.92
C HIS A 139 12.59 3.09 -7.31
N LEU A 140 11.47 3.81 -7.41
CA LEU A 140 10.87 4.15 -8.71
C LEU A 140 11.68 5.20 -9.52
N ASP A 141 12.59 5.94 -8.90
CA ASP A 141 13.34 7.04 -9.53
C ASP A 141 12.41 7.97 -10.35
N HIS A 142 12.70 8.18 -11.63
CA HIS A 142 11.92 9.01 -12.56
C HIS A 142 10.50 8.45 -12.83
N GLN A 143 10.25 7.17 -12.56
CA GLN A 143 8.93 6.55 -12.79
C GLN A 143 7.87 7.06 -11.81
N ARG A 144 8.27 7.74 -10.72
CA ARG A 144 7.34 8.39 -9.77
C ARG A 144 6.40 9.38 -10.45
N LEU A 145 6.82 10.01 -11.56
CA LEU A 145 5.99 10.94 -12.32
C LEU A 145 4.69 10.30 -12.83
N HIS A 146 4.70 9.00 -13.16
CA HIS A 146 3.51 8.28 -13.65
C HIS A 146 2.38 8.16 -12.61
N PHE A 147 2.71 8.37 -11.33
CA PHE A 147 1.77 8.29 -10.23
C PHE A 147 1.19 9.65 -9.84
N ILE A 148 1.58 10.73 -10.53
CA ILE A 148 1.03 12.07 -10.31
C ILE A 148 -0.06 12.32 -11.37
N PRO A 149 -1.28 12.74 -10.97
CA PRO A 149 -1.73 13.01 -9.60
C PRO A 149 -2.28 11.77 -8.86
N GLY A 150 -2.44 10.62 -9.54
CA GLY A 150 -3.26 9.50 -9.07
C GLY A 150 -2.94 8.90 -7.69
N MET A 151 -1.70 8.98 -7.19
CA MET A 151 -1.31 8.46 -5.86
C MET A 151 -1.36 9.50 -4.74
N VAL A 152 -1.65 10.77 -5.04
CA VAL A 152 -1.79 11.82 -4.02
C VAL A 152 -2.90 11.45 -3.02
N GLY A 153 -4.10 11.13 -3.49
CA GLY A 153 -5.22 10.70 -2.64
C GLY A 153 -4.90 9.47 -1.79
N PRO A 154 -4.48 8.33 -2.39
CA PRO A 154 -4.10 7.13 -1.64
C PRO A 154 -3.05 7.38 -0.55
N PHE A 155 -1.99 8.15 -0.82
CA PHE A 155 -0.99 8.46 0.20
C PHE A 155 -1.49 9.45 1.25
N LEU A 156 -2.45 10.30 0.91
CA LEU A 156 -3.09 11.20 1.88
C LEU A 156 -4.00 10.42 2.82
N GLU A 157 -4.64 9.35 2.36
CA GLU A 157 -5.37 8.46 3.28
C GLU A 157 -4.43 7.74 4.25
N ILE A 158 -3.20 7.42 3.84
CA ILE A 158 -2.20 6.79 4.72
C ILE A 158 -1.82 7.74 5.87
N THR A 159 -1.72 9.05 5.63
CA THR A 159 -1.38 10.01 6.70
C THR A 159 -2.49 10.15 7.75
N LEU A 160 -3.71 9.69 7.46
CA LEU A 160 -4.80 9.63 8.45
C LEU A 160 -4.66 8.44 9.41
N VAL A 161 -3.91 7.40 9.04
CA VAL A 161 -3.71 6.22 9.89
C VAL A 161 -3.01 6.66 11.18
N PRO A 162 -3.59 6.40 12.37
CA PRO A 162 -3.04 6.80 13.68
C PRO A 162 -1.86 5.93 14.12
N GLU A 163 -0.81 5.97 13.31
CA GLU A 163 0.49 5.36 13.58
C GLU A 163 1.56 6.41 13.26
N ALA A 164 2.19 6.94 14.31
CA ALA A 164 3.00 8.15 14.23
C ALA A 164 4.20 8.03 13.27
N GLU A 165 4.87 6.88 13.26
CA GLU A 165 6.05 6.71 12.41
C GLU A 165 5.66 6.56 10.94
N LEU A 166 4.56 5.86 10.65
CA LEU A 166 3.97 5.83 9.31
C LEU A 166 3.59 7.24 8.82
N ARG A 167 2.91 8.05 9.65
CA ARG A 167 2.54 9.42 9.29
C ARG A 167 3.76 10.25 8.92
N LYS A 168 4.75 10.32 9.82
CA LYS A 168 5.99 11.07 9.61
C LYS A 168 6.73 10.64 8.36
N ALA A 169 6.81 9.34 8.12
CA ALA A 169 7.53 8.81 6.97
C ALA A 169 6.77 9.00 5.64
N THR A 170 5.44 9.12 5.66
CA THR A 170 4.64 9.35 4.45
C THR A 170 4.68 10.80 3.98
N LEU A 171 4.75 11.78 4.88
CA LEU A 171 4.75 13.22 4.52
C LEU A 171 5.82 13.63 3.49
N PRO A 172 7.09 13.18 3.59
CA PRO A 172 8.12 13.43 2.57
C PRO A 172 7.72 13.05 1.14
N ILE A 173 6.85 12.06 0.94
CA ILE A 173 6.43 11.63 -0.40
C ILE A 173 5.76 12.77 -1.17
N PHE A 174 4.97 13.63 -0.52
CA PHE A 174 4.32 14.75 -1.20
C PHE A 174 5.33 15.79 -1.67
N PHE A 175 6.38 16.03 -0.88
CA PHE A 175 7.50 16.88 -1.30
C PHE A 175 8.23 16.28 -2.50
N ASP A 176 8.49 14.97 -2.50
CA ASP A 176 9.05 14.28 -3.66
C ASP A 176 8.17 14.44 -4.90
N MET A 177 6.85 14.27 -4.76
CA MET A 177 5.90 14.43 -5.87
C MET A 177 5.96 15.85 -6.44
N MET A 178 5.90 16.87 -5.59
CA MET A 178 6.01 18.27 -6.01
C MET A 178 7.35 18.56 -6.70
N GLN A 179 8.45 18.07 -6.14
CA GLN A 179 9.78 18.30 -6.70
C GLN A 179 9.95 17.65 -8.08
N ILE A 180 9.49 16.41 -8.25
CA ILE A 180 9.60 15.69 -9.52
C ILE A 180 8.70 16.34 -10.57
N GLU A 181 7.47 16.74 -10.21
CA GLU A 181 6.60 17.45 -11.14
C GLU A 181 7.19 18.81 -11.55
N GLN A 182 7.74 19.55 -10.58
CA GLN A 182 8.41 20.83 -10.82
C GLN A 182 9.60 20.69 -11.77
N GLN A 183 10.42 19.65 -11.61
CA GLN A 183 11.58 19.40 -12.46
C GLN A 183 11.18 19.07 -13.90
N GLU A 184 10.13 18.27 -14.08
CA GLU A 184 9.71 17.78 -15.41
C GLU A 184 8.78 18.75 -16.16
N LYS A 185 7.93 19.50 -15.44
CA LYS A 185 6.89 20.37 -16.03
C LYS A 185 7.07 21.87 -15.74
N GLY A 186 8.04 22.24 -14.91
CA GLY A 186 8.28 23.63 -14.50
C GLY A 186 7.27 24.19 -13.49
N ASN A 187 6.34 23.38 -12.99
CA ASN A 187 5.36 23.69 -11.94
C ASN A 187 4.88 22.39 -11.27
N PHE A 188 4.24 22.46 -10.11
CA PHE A 188 3.66 21.30 -9.39
C PHE A 188 2.13 21.38 -9.27
N LYS A 189 1.46 22.02 -10.24
CA LYS A 189 0.03 22.34 -10.14
C LYS A 189 -0.88 21.11 -10.06
N GLN A 190 -0.49 19.96 -10.63
CA GLN A 190 -1.34 18.77 -10.54
C GLN A 190 -1.29 18.18 -9.14
N VAL A 191 -0.10 18.13 -8.52
CA VAL A 191 0.03 17.72 -7.12
C VAL A 191 -0.72 18.68 -6.19
N GLU A 192 -0.55 19.99 -6.38
CA GLU A 192 -1.24 21.02 -5.59
C GLU A 192 -2.77 20.90 -5.68
N THR A 193 -3.31 20.85 -6.90
CA THR A 193 -4.76 20.77 -7.14
C THR A 193 -5.33 19.50 -6.52
N GLU A 194 -4.71 18.35 -6.76
CA GLU A 194 -5.19 17.08 -6.21
C GLU A 194 -5.08 17.04 -4.68
N LEU A 195 -4.03 17.62 -4.08
CA LEU A 195 -3.91 17.72 -2.62
C LEU A 195 -5.05 18.56 -2.03
N ILE A 196 -5.35 19.73 -2.62
CA ILE A 196 -6.43 20.60 -2.17
C ILE A 196 -7.78 19.86 -2.28
N ASP A 197 -8.07 19.29 -3.45
CA ASP A 197 -9.33 18.58 -3.70
C ASP A 197 -9.53 17.42 -2.70
N LYS A 198 -8.47 16.66 -2.40
CA LYS A 198 -8.56 15.54 -1.44
C LYS A 198 -8.64 16.01 0.00
N LEU A 199 -7.91 17.05 0.39
CA LEU A 199 -8.01 17.63 1.73
C LEU A 199 -9.42 18.18 1.99
N ASP A 200 -10.02 18.86 1.01
CA ASP A 200 -11.39 19.38 1.11
C ASP A 200 -12.40 18.24 1.34
N ILE A 201 -12.26 17.12 0.61
CA ILE A 201 -13.08 15.92 0.85
C ILE A 201 -12.88 15.40 2.28
N LEU A 202 -11.63 15.25 2.73
CA LEU A 202 -11.34 14.72 4.07
C LEU A 202 -11.90 15.62 5.19
N VAL A 203 -11.78 16.94 5.03
CA VAL A 203 -12.37 17.92 5.96
C VAL A 203 -13.89 17.81 5.95
N SER A 204 -14.51 17.71 4.78
CA SER A 204 -15.98 17.56 4.66
C SER A 204 -16.51 16.27 5.31
N GLU A 205 -15.73 15.20 5.27
CA GLU A 205 -16.04 13.91 5.91
C GLU A 205 -15.67 13.88 7.40
N ASN A 206 -15.16 14.99 7.95
CA ASN A 206 -14.66 15.10 9.33
C ASN A 206 -13.61 14.03 9.69
N LYS A 207 -12.77 13.67 8.70
CA LYS A 207 -11.63 12.75 8.89
C LYS A 207 -10.42 13.49 9.48
N GLY A 208 -9.51 12.73 10.08
CA GLY A 208 -8.32 13.24 10.76
C GLY A 208 -8.57 13.52 12.24
N ASP A 209 -7.72 12.94 13.10
CA ASP A 209 -7.73 13.19 14.53
C ASP A 209 -7.10 14.55 14.90
N ASP A 210 -7.19 14.95 16.16
CA ASP A 210 -6.68 16.23 16.63
C ASP A 210 -5.16 16.38 16.39
N GLU A 211 -4.41 15.28 16.49
CA GLU A 211 -2.98 15.25 16.19
C GLU A 211 -2.71 15.52 14.70
N TYR A 212 -3.47 14.88 13.81
CA TYR A 212 -3.38 15.11 12.37
C TYR A 212 -3.69 16.57 12.01
N ARG A 213 -4.73 17.15 12.62
CA ARG A 213 -5.11 18.56 12.38
C ARG A 213 -4.01 19.54 12.79
N GLN A 214 -3.23 19.22 13.82
CA GLN A 214 -2.09 20.05 14.23
C GLN A 214 -0.98 20.08 13.18
N VAL A 215 -0.79 18.99 12.42
CA VAL A 215 0.21 18.92 11.34
C VAL A 215 -0.05 19.97 10.24
N PHE A 216 -1.32 20.33 10.00
CA PHE A 216 -1.72 21.29 8.96
C PHE A 216 -2.09 22.69 9.50
N ASN A 217 -2.08 22.88 10.82
CA ASN A 217 -2.39 24.17 11.47
C ASN A 217 -1.12 25.01 11.76
N THR A 218 0.02 24.66 11.16
CA THR A 218 1.29 25.42 11.26
C THR A 218 1.62 26.03 9.91
#